data_AF-A0A953MLB0-F1
#
_entry.id   AF-A0A953MLB0-F1
#
_cell.length_a   1.000
_cell.length_b   1.000
_cell.length_c   1.000
_cell.angle_alpha   90.00
_cell.angle_beta   90.00
_cell.angle_gamma   90.00
#
_symmetry.space_group_name_H-M   'P 1'
#
loop_
_entity.id
_entity.type
_entity.pdbx_description
1 polymer ?
#
loop_
_entity_poly.entity_id
_entity_poly.type
_entity_poly.pdbx_seq_one_letter_code
_entity_poly.pdbx_strand_id
1 'polypeptide(L)'
;MEHIITNSINNQNATKYYYPNSVFNPGDIYTFKESKLTYQAKPIQCRVEANGCHTCISHSTDNRGYFHLKREEKNMKVHRRVYELIHGPIPQGLFVLHKCHNSECCNPKHLKLGDHDDNMIDRHLAGRTACGSKHGKSKLTDDQVKEIWFLLASGKSCASIARIFAVNPKTITDIKNGKTWKQVTDPLRNRLIAA
;
A
#
# COMPACT_ATOMS: atom_id res chain seq x y z
N MET A 1 -47.66 37.79 -3.67
CA MET A 1 -46.20 37.97 -3.80
C MET A 1 -45.58 37.43 -2.53
N GLU A 2 -45.19 36.16 -2.60
CA GLU A 2 -44.88 35.33 -1.45
C GLU A 2 -43.54 35.74 -0.80
N HIS A 3 -43.57 35.78 0.53
CA HIS A 3 -42.43 36.10 1.37
C HIS A 3 -41.37 34.99 1.28
N ILE A 4 -40.18 35.33 0.79
CA ILE A 4 -38.99 34.49 0.88
C ILE A 4 -38.52 34.52 2.34
N ILE A 5 -38.88 33.48 3.09
CA ILE A 5 -38.26 33.21 4.40
C ILE A 5 -36.93 32.51 4.12
N THR A 6 -35.84 33.28 4.13
CA THR A 6 -34.47 32.76 4.17
C THR A 6 -34.19 32.15 5.54
N ASN A 7 -34.49 30.86 5.73
CA ASN A 7 -34.03 30.14 6.91
C ASN A 7 -32.60 29.63 6.69
N SER A 8 -31.64 30.51 7.03
CA SER A 8 -30.29 30.14 7.40
C SER A 8 -30.34 29.25 8.65
N ILE A 9 -30.22 27.94 8.48
CA ILE A 9 -29.96 27.03 9.60
C ILE A 9 -28.48 26.64 9.54
N ASN A 10 -27.67 27.45 10.22
CA ASN A 10 -26.33 27.08 10.67
C ASN A 10 -26.46 25.93 11.68
N ASN A 11 -26.52 24.70 11.19
CA ASN A 11 -26.52 23.51 12.04
C ASN A 11 -25.11 22.91 12.09
N GLN A 12 -24.19 23.58 12.79
CA GLN A 12 -22.81 23.11 12.95
C GLN A 12 -22.66 21.84 13.80
N ASN A 13 -23.75 21.25 14.30
CA ASN A 13 -23.74 20.05 15.15
C ASN A 13 -24.64 18.91 14.65
N ALA A 14 -25.12 18.95 13.40
CA ALA A 14 -25.81 17.80 12.83
C ALA A 14 -24.80 16.67 12.57
N THR A 15 -24.97 15.51 13.22
CA THR A 15 -24.15 14.33 12.94
C THR A 15 -24.31 13.94 11.47
N LYS A 16 -23.29 14.21 10.65
CA LYS A 16 -23.27 13.82 9.24
C LYS A 16 -23.05 12.31 9.15
N TYR A 17 -23.82 11.62 8.32
CA TYR A 17 -23.67 10.18 8.08
C TYR A 17 -23.10 9.92 6.70
N TYR A 18 -22.38 8.80 6.56
CA TYR A 18 -21.93 8.34 5.26
C TYR A 18 -23.09 7.77 4.43
N TYR A 19 -23.19 8.24 3.18
CA TYR A 19 -23.95 7.56 2.12
C TYR A 19 -23.08 7.48 0.85
N PRO A 20 -23.24 6.44 0.01
CA PRO A 20 -22.40 6.25 -1.17
C PRO A 20 -22.33 7.46 -2.12
N ASN A 21 -23.44 8.20 -2.23
CA ASN A 21 -23.57 9.38 -3.10
C ASN A 21 -23.30 10.70 -2.37
N SER A 22 -22.88 10.67 -1.10
CA SER A 22 -22.52 11.88 -0.37
C SER A 22 -21.23 12.50 -0.89
N VAL A 23 -21.25 13.83 -0.98
CA VAL A 23 -20.05 14.64 -1.21
C VAL A 23 -19.55 15.15 0.13
N PHE A 24 -18.24 14.98 0.35
CA PHE A 24 -17.56 15.46 1.55
C PHE A 24 -16.42 16.39 1.17
N ASN A 25 -16.28 17.47 1.90
CA ASN A 25 -15.20 18.43 1.75
C ASN A 25 -14.08 18.15 2.76
N PRO A 26 -12.83 18.53 2.48
CA PRO A 26 -11.76 18.48 3.48
C PRO A 26 -12.18 19.15 4.80
N GLY A 27 -11.91 18.48 5.91
CA GLY A 27 -12.32 18.90 7.26
C GLY A 27 -13.67 18.34 7.72
N ASP A 28 -14.51 17.84 6.80
CA ASP A 28 -15.79 17.23 7.18
C ASP A 28 -15.58 16.03 8.12
N ILE A 29 -16.41 15.93 9.14
CA ILE A 29 -16.51 14.76 10.01
C ILE A 29 -17.84 14.07 9.74
N TYR A 30 -17.79 12.75 9.57
CA TYR A 30 -19.00 11.95 9.37
C TYR A 30 -18.90 10.60 10.10
N THR A 31 -20.06 9.98 10.29
CA THR A 31 -20.22 8.70 11.01
C THR A 31 -20.77 7.62 10.07
N PHE A 32 -20.25 6.40 10.15
CA PHE A 32 -20.85 5.26 9.45
C PHE A 32 -22.06 4.73 10.24
N LYS A 33 -23.17 4.46 9.53
CA LYS A 33 -24.34 3.80 10.13
C LYS A 33 -24.09 2.31 10.24
N GLU A 34 -24.23 1.76 11.45
CA GLU A 34 -24.19 0.33 11.70
C GLU A 34 -25.53 -0.11 12.29
N SER A 35 -26.23 -1.03 11.61
CA SER A 35 -27.57 -1.48 12.02
C SER A 35 -27.59 -2.34 13.28
N LYS A 36 -26.44 -2.97 13.63
CA LYS A 36 -26.29 -3.87 14.78
C LYS A 36 -25.20 -3.42 15.74
N LEU A 37 -25.20 -2.14 16.11
CA LEU A 37 -24.26 -1.62 17.10
C LEU A 37 -24.79 -1.89 18.51
N THR A 38 -24.00 -2.57 19.35
CA THR A 38 -24.34 -2.68 20.77
C THR A 38 -24.23 -1.32 21.46
N TYR A 39 -24.98 -1.10 22.54
CA TYR A 39 -24.96 0.19 23.26
C TYR A 39 -23.55 0.64 23.72
N GLN A 40 -22.67 -0.33 24.02
CA GLN A 40 -21.30 -0.07 24.46
C GLN A 40 -20.31 0.17 23.30
N ALA A 41 -20.70 -0.14 22.06
CA ALA A 41 -19.78 -0.05 20.94
C ALA A 41 -19.72 1.39 20.39
N LYS A 42 -18.51 1.94 20.32
CA LYS A 42 -18.28 3.28 19.75
C LYS A 42 -18.49 3.27 18.24
N PRO A 43 -19.26 4.22 17.66
CA PRO A 43 -19.46 4.29 16.22
C PRO A 43 -18.17 4.66 15.48
N ILE A 44 -18.08 4.28 14.21
CA ILE A 44 -16.94 4.64 13.36
C ILE A 44 -17.15 6.06 12.83
N GLN A 45 -16.34 6.99 13.31
CA GLN A 45 -16.28 8.37 12.83
C GLN A 45 -14.99 8.61 12.06
N CYS A 46 -15.11 9.30 10.93
CA CYS A 46 -14.00 9.65 10.06
C CYS A 46 -13.98 11.15 9.76
N ARG A 47 -12.77 11.69 9.61
CA ARG A 47 -12.51 13.04 9.11
C ARG A 47 -11.97 12.96 7.68
N VAL A 48 -12.42 13.86 6.81
CA VAL A 48 -11.92 13.95 5.43
C VAL A 48 -10.67 14.81 5.39
N GLU A 49 -9.60 14.26 4.83
CA GLU A 49 -8.32 14.92 4.67
C GLU A 49 -8.25 15.67 3.32
N ALA A 50 -7.35 16.64 3.22
CA ALA A 50 -7.16 17.43 1.99
C ALA A 50 -6.77 16.60 0.76
N ASN A 51 -6.14 15.43 0.96
CA ASN A 51 -5.76 14.49 -0.11
C ASN A 51 -6.89 13.51 -0.50
N GLY A 52 -8.11 13.71 0.02
CA GLY A 52 -9.27 12.85 -0.23
C GLY A 52 -9.26 11.51 0.54
N CYS A 53 -8.25 11.22 1.35
CA CYS A 53 -8.30 10.11 2.29
C CYS A 53 -9.21 10.48 3.47
N HIS A 54 -9.81 9.46 4.10
CA HIS A 54 -10.65 9.67 5.28
C HIS A 54 -10.01 8.96 6.47
N THR A 55 -9.61 9.71 7.49
CA THR A 55 -8.93 9.16 8.67
C THR A 55 -9.94 8.83 9.75
N CYS A 56 -9.84 7.66 10.37
CA CYS A 56 -10.65 7.35 11.54
C CYS A 56 -10.21 8.21 12.73
N ILE A 57 -11.17 8.84 13.42
CA ILE A 57 -10.91 9.67 14.61
C ILE A 57 -11.52 9.08 15.88
N SER A 58 -12.26 7.98 15.74
CA SER A 58 -13.04 7.35 16.81
C SER A 58 -12.29 6.21 17.51
N HIS A 59 -11.34 5.56 16.83
CA HIS A 59 -10.68 4.35 17.31
C HIS A 59 -9.16 4.52 17.32
N SER A 60 -8.44 3.63 18.00
CA SER A 60 -6.97 3.67 18.07
C SER A 60 -6.33 3.03 16.84
N THR A 61 -5.13 3.51 16.52
CA THR A 61 -4.27 3.01 15.44
C THR A 61 -3.12 2.17 15.98
N ASP A 62 -2.58 1.27 15.18
CA ASP A 62 -1.33 0.56 15.46
C ASP A 62 -0.10 1.28 14.87
N ASN A 63 1.09 0.74 15.11
CA ASN A 63 2.34 1.28 14.56
C ASN A 63 2.49 1.17 13.03
N ARG A 64 1.52 0.55 12.35
CA ARG A 64 1.46 0.42 10.89
C ARG A 64 0.35 1.30 10.29
N GLY A 65 -0.33 2.11 11.10
CA GLY A 65 -1.40 3.00 10.67
C GLY A 65 -2.77 2.34 10.50
N TYR A 66 -2.96 1.08 10.94
CA TYR A 66 -4.28 0.46 10.87
C TYR A 66 -5.08 0.76 12.14
N PHE A 67 -6.29 1.30 11.94
CA PHE A 67 -7.25 1.44 13.02
C PHE A 67 -7.95 0.12 13.36
N HIS A 68 -8.17 -0.12 14.65
CA HIS A 68 -8.76 -1.35 15.19
C HIS A 68 -10.06 -1.08 15.92
N LEU A 69 -10.99 -2.02 15.85
CA LEU A 69 -12.23 -2.00 16.61
C LEU A 69 -12.65 -3.42 17.02
N LYS A 70 -13.56 -3.50 18.00
CA LYS A 70 -14.21 -4.75 18.40
C LYS A 70 -15.69 -4.72 17.98
N ARG A 71 -16.15 -5.76 17.27
CA ARG A 71 -17.57 -6.01 16.96
C ARG A 71 -17.84 -7.49 17.13
N GLU A 72 -19.01 -7.84 17.67
CA GLU A 72 -19.42 -9.25 17.80
C GLU A 72 -18.32 -10.11 18.45
N GLU A 73 -17.69 -9.56 19.50
CA GLU A 73 -16.57 -10.15 20.24
C GLU A 73 -15.26 -10.36 19.46
N LYS A 74 -15.20 -9.97 18.17
CA LYS A 74 -14.03 -10.11 17.32
C LYS A 74 -13.29 -8.78 17.15
N ASN A 75 -11.96 -8.84 17.22
CA ASN A 75 -11.09 -7.73 16.84
C ASN A 75 -10.98 -7.68 15.32
N MET A 76 -11.20 -6.50 14.73
CA MET A 76 -11.12 -6.28 13.29
C MET A 76 -10.60 -4.88 12.95
N LYS A 77 -10.09 -4.73 11.74
CA LYS A 77 -9.60 -3.44 11.23
C LYS A 77 -10.75 -2.56 10.75
N VAL A 78 -10.69 -1.26 11.02
CA VAL A 78 -11.74 -0.30 10.64
C VAL A 78 -11.99 -0.31 9.13
N HIS A 79 -10.96 -0.27 8.29
CA HIS A 79 -11.15 -0.27 6.84
C HIS A 79 -11.86 -1.55 6.33
N ARG A 80 -11.65 -2.71 6.96
CA ARG A 80 -12.36 -3.95 6.60
C ARG A 80 -13.84 -3.84 6.98
N ARG A 81 -14.12 -3.35 8.18
CA ARG A 81 -15.51 -3.13 8.62
C ARG A 81 -16.22 -2.10 7.75
N VAL A 82 -15.55 -1.01 7.41
CA VAL A 82 -16.08 0.00 6.48
C VAL A 82 -16.38 -0.60 5.12
N TYR A 83 -15.49 -1.45 4.58
CA TYR A 83 -15.76 -2.16 3.34
C TYR A 83 -17.03 -3.00 3.45
N GLU A 84 -17.18 -3.79 4.52
CA GLU A 84 -18.35 -4.64 4.74
C GLU A 84 -19.67 -3.86 4.84
N LEU A 85 -19.65 -2.70 5.48
CA LEU A 85 -20.84 -1.85 5.62
C LEU A 85 -21.34 -1.28 4.29
N ILE A 86 -20.44 -1.08 3.32
CA ILE A 86 -20.76 -0.42 2.05
C ILE A 86 -20.92 -1.41 0.90
N HIS A 87 -20.09 -2.46 0.87
CA HIS A 87 -20.01 -3.40 -0.24
C HIS A 87 -20.51 -4.80 0.12
N GLY A 88 -20.75 -5.10 1.40
CA GLY A 88 -21.15 -6.41 1.88
C GLY A 88 -19.96 -7.30 2.28
N PRO A 89 -20.22 -8.59 2.59
CA PRO A 89 -19.24 -9.47 3.22
C PRO A 89 -17.98 -9.65 2.37
N ILE A 90 -16.81 -9.69 3.02
CA ILE A 90 -15.54 -9.96 2.35
C ILE A 90 -15.44 -11.48 2.08
N PRO A 91 -15.31 -11.93 0.82
CA PRO A 91 -15.17 -13.34 0.50
C PRO A 91 -13.92 -13.97 1.15
N GLN A 92 -13.98 -15.26 1.44
CA GLN A 92 -12.85 -16.00 2.00
C GLN A 92 -11.64 -15.95 1.07
N GLY A 93 -10.44 -15.75 1.65
CA GLY A 93 -9.19 -15.66 0.89
C GLY A 93 -8.90 -14.26 0.30
N LEU A 94 -9.86 -13.33 0.32
CA LEU A 94 -9.66 -11.98 -0.19
C LEU A 94 -9.25 -10.98 0.90
N PHE A 95 -8.50 -9.97 0.47
CA PHE A 95 -8.05 -8.86 1.29
C PHE A 95 -8.66 -7.54 0.83
N VAL A 96 -8.88 -6.63 1.78
CA VAL A 96 -9.25 -5.25 1.47
C VAL A 96 -7.95 -4.46 1.30
N LEU A 97 -7.73 -3.93 0.10
CA LEU A 97 -6.53 -3.20 -0.29
C LEU A 97 -6.83 -1.71 -0.48
N HIS A 98 -5.85 -0.87 -0.14
CA HIS A 98 -5.91 0.57 -0.32
C HIS A 98 -5.37 0.98 -1.69
N LYS A 99 -6.25 1.51 -2.55
CA LYS A 99 -5.86 2.12 -3.84
C LYS A 99 -4.96 3.35 -3.66
N CYS A 100 -5.11 4.05 -2.54
CA CYS A 100 -4.33 5.24 -2.20
C CYS A 100 -2.99 4.93 -1.50
N HIS A 101 -2.70 3.66 -1.20
CA HIS A 101 -1.51 3.24 -0.46
C HIS A 101 -1.29 3.92 0.92
N ASN A 102 -2.37 4.40 1.54
CA ASN A 102 -2.36 4.94 2.90
C ASN A 102 -3.14 4.00 3.84
N SER A 103 -2.45 3.39 4.82
CA SER A 103 -3.04 2.41 5.75
C SER A 103 -4.08 3.01 6.70
N GLU A 104 -3.99 4.31 6.99
CA GLU A 104 -4.92 5.05 7.86
C GLU A 104 -6.24 5.38 7.17
N CYS A 105 -6.28 5.26 5.84
CA CYS A 105 -7.44 5.64 5.05
C CYS A 105 -8.59 4.63 5.20
N CYS A 106 -9.77 5.18 5.48
CA CYS A 106 -11.04 4.49 5.63
C CYS A 106 -12.07 4.98 4.60
N ASN A 107 -11.66 5.66 3.53
CA ASN A 107 -12.57 6.10 2.47
C ASN A 107 -13.02 4.87 1.65
N PRO A 108 -14.33 4.51 1.61
CA PRO A 108 -14.82 3.34 0.88
C PRO A 108 -14.42 3.35 -0.60
N LYS A 109 -14.37 4.52 -1.24
CA LYS A 109 -13.97 4.67 -2.66
C LYS A 109 -12.51 4.28 -2.91
N HIS A 110 -11.67 4.36 -1.87
CA HIS A 110 -10.25 4.02 -1.91
C HIS A 110 -9.98 2.56 -1.51
N LEU A 111 -11.01 1.78 -1.19
CA LEU A 111 -10.88 0.36 -0.86
C LEU A 111 -11.26 -0.51 -2.08
N LYS A 112 -10.55 -1.62 -2.27
CA LYS A 112 -10.89 -2.68 -3.23
C LYS A 112 -10.68 -4.04 -2.60
N LEU A 113 -11.37 -5.07 -3.10
CA LEU A 113 -10.94 -6.45 -2.87
C LEU A 113 -9.77 -6.76 -3.80
N GLY A 114 -8.87 -7.60 -3.34
CA GLY A 114 -7.83 -8.23 -4.14
C GLY A 114 -7.39 -9.52 -3.48
N ASP A 115 -6.73 -10.38 -4.24
CA ASP A 115 -6.09 -11.57 -3.70
C ASP A 115 -4.64 -11.26 -3.26
N HIS A 116 -3.95 -12.30 -2.75
CA HIS A 116 -2.56 -12.16 -2.33
C HIS A 116 -1.62 -11.86 -3.51
N ASP A 117 -1.91 -12.42 -4.68
CA ASP A 117 -1.07 -12.34 -5.86
C ASP A 117 -1.16 -10.95 -6.49
N ASP A 118 -2.36 -10.38 -6.56
CA ASP A 118 -2.64 -8.99 -6.94
C ASP A 118 -1.85 -8.00 -6.08
N ASN A 119 -1.83 -8.20 -4.77
CA ASN A 119 -1.09 -7.34 -3.85
C ASN A 119 0.44 -7.48 -4.01
N MET A 120 0.92 -8.68 -4.35
CA MET A 120 2.34 -8.93 -4.62
C MET A 120 2.77 -8.32 -5.96
N ILE A 121 1.92 -8.40 -6.99
CA ILE A 121 2.12 -7.76 -8.30
C ILE A 121 2.10 -6.23 -8.13
N ASP A 122 1.09 -5.66 -7.48
CA ASP A 122 0.99 -4.21 -7.22
C ASP A 122 2.22 -3.71 -6.46
N ARG A 123 2.72 -4.46 -5.46
CA ARG A 123 3.94 -4.13 -4.71
C ARG A 123 5.19 -4.15 -5.58
N HIS A 124 5.30 -5.15 -6.46
CA HIS A 124 6.42 -5.27 -7.39
C HIS A 124 6.42 -4.11 -8.40
N LEU A 125 5.27 -3.81 -9.01
CA LEU A 125 5.10 -2.71 -9.95
C LEU A 125 5.35 -1.33 -9.31
N ALA A 126 4.93 -1.15 -8.04
CA ALA A 126 5.21 0.09 -7.30
C ALA A 126 6.68 0.27 -6.89
N GLY A 127 7.59 -0.66 -7.24
CA GLY A 127 9.02 -0.57 -6.92
C GLY A 127 9.33 -0.67 -5.43
N ARG A 128 8.37 -1.13 -4.61
CA ARG A 128 8.51 -1.23 -3.14
C ARG A 128 9.14 -2.55 -2.69
N THR A 129 9.44 -3.44 -3.63
CA THR A 129 10.19 -4.67 -3.35
C THR A 129 11.68 -4.35 -3.33
N ALA A 130 12.31 -4.54 -2.17
CA ALA A 130 13.75 -4.39 -2.03
C ALA A 130 14.49 -5.35 -2.98
N CYS A 131 15.30 -4.82 -3.89
CA CYS A 131 16.07 -5.57 -4.87
C CYS A 131 17.49 -5.02 -5.01
N GLY A 132 18.41 -5.80 -5.59
CA GLY A 132 19.82 -5.42 -5.71
C GLY A 132 20.44 -5.07 -4.37
N SER A 133 21.14 -3.94 -4.31
CA SER A 133 21.80 -3.44 -3.10
C SER A 133 20.83 -3.11 -1.95
N LYS A 134 19.57 -2.82 -2.24
CA LYS A 134 18.54 -2.53 -1.23
C LYS A 134 18.02 -3.79 -0.53
N HIS A 135 18.30 -4.97 -1.06
CA HIS A 135 17.87 -6.22 -0.46
C HIS A 135 18.68 -6.51 0.82
N GLY A 136 18.03 -6.71 1.96
CA GLY A 136 18.71 -6.81 3.27
C GLY A 136 19.69 -7.98 3.44
N LYS A 137 19.68 -8.96 2.53
CA LYS A 137 20.67 -10.06 2.45
C LYS A 137 21.70 -9.88 1.33
N SER A 138 21.70 -8.74 0.63
CA SER A 138 22.65 -8.51 -0.45
C SER A 138 24.07 -8.41 0.08
N LYS A 139 25.00 -9.13 -0.55
CA LYS A 139 26.43 -9.02 -0.30
C LYS A 139 27.15 -8.08 -1.26
N LEU A 140 26.45 -7.61 -2.29
CA LEU A 140 27.01 -6.79 -3.36
C LEU A 140 26.28 -5.44 -3.43
N THR A 141 26.98 -4.43 -3.89
CA THR A 141 26.43 -3.11 -4.26
C THR A 141 26.25 -2.99 -5.77
N ASP A 142 25.47 -1.99 -6.20
CA ASP A 142 25.26 -1.71 -7.63
C ASP A 142 26.61 -1.47 -8.35
N ASP A 143 27.55 -0.75 -7.73
CA ASP A 143 28.86 -0.47 -8.32
C ASP A 143 29.75 -1.71 -8.37
N GLN A 144 29.73 -2.57 -7.35
CA GLN A 144 30.41 -3.86 -7.39
C GLN A 144 29.86 -4.75 -8.50
N VAL A 145 28.56 -4.70 -8.78
CA VAL A 145 27.96 -5.45 -9.90
C VAL A 145 28.39 -4.88 -11.25
N LYS A 146 28.54 -3.56 -11.39
CA LYS A 146 29.15 -2.96 -12.60
C LYS A 146 30.59 -3.42 -12.77
N GLU A 147 31.38 -3.42 -11.69
CA GLU A 147 32.76 -3.90 -11.72
C GLU A 147 32.84 -5.38 -12.11
N ILE A 148 32.01 -6.24 -11.51
CA ILE A 148 31.85 -7.65 -11.90
C ILE A 148 31.54 -7.78 -13.39
N TRP A 149 30.66 -6.92 -13.92
CA TRP A 149 30.32 -6.91 -15.34
C TRP A 149 31.52 -6.63 -16.23
N PHE A 150 32.32 -5.60 -15.92
CA PHE A 150 33.54 -5.29 -16.67
C PHE A 150 34.63 -6.37 -16.53
N LEU A 151 34.75 -6.99 -15.36
CA LEU A 151 35.66 -8.13 -15.15
C LEU A 151 35.24 -9.36 -15.96
N LEU A 152 33.94 -9.61 -16.11
CA LEU A 152 33.42 -10.65 -17.01
C LEU A 152 33.69 -10.33 -18.48
N ALA A 153 33.49 -9.06 -18.89
CA ALA A 153 33.76 -8.61 -20.26
C ALA A 153 35.24 -8.71 -20.64
N SER A 154 36.15 -8.48 -19.67
CA SER A 154 37.60 -8.68 -19.84
C SER A 154 38.05 -10.15 -19.80
N GLY A 155 37.12 -11.11 -19.78
CA GLY A 155 37.41 -12.54 -19.89
C GLY A 155 37.79 -13.23 -18.58
N LYS A 156 37.66 -12.57 -17.42
CA LYS A 156 37.93 -13.25 -16.14
C LYS A 156 36.88 -14.31 -15.84
N SER A 157 37.33 -15.42 -15.26
CA SER A 157 36.44 -16.52 -14.90
C SER A 157 35.48 -16.14 -13.78
N CYS A 158 34.26 -16.70 -13.78
CA CYS A 158 33.29 -16.47 -12.71
C CYS A 158 33.85 -16.90 -11.34
N ALA A 159 34.68 -17.95 -11.29
CA ALA A 159 35.30 -18.46 -10.08
C ALA A 159 36.37 -17.50 -9.51
N SER A 160 37.16 -16.84 -10.36
CA SER A 160 38.12 -15.83 -9.91
C SER A 160 37.41 -14.58 -9.38
N ILE A 161 36.36 -14.13 -10.07
CA ILE A 161 35.59 -12.96 -9.66
C ILE A 161 34.88 -13.25 -8.33
N ALA A 162 34.31 -14.44 -8.16
CA ALA A 162 33.65 -14.84 -6.91
C ALA A 162 34.59 -14.76 -5.69
N ARG A 163 35.86 -15.14 -5.87
CA ARG A 163 36.89 -15.01 -4.82
C ARG A 163 37.19 -13.55 -4.49
N ILE A 164 37.31 -12.68 -5.49
CA ILE A 164 37.58 -11.24 -5.30
C ILE A 164 36.48 -10.59 -4.44
N PHE A 165 35.22 -10.89 -4.74
CA PHE A 165 34.07 -10.29 -4.04
C PHE A 165 33.57 -11.13 -2.85
N ALA A 166 34.27 -12.21 -2.46
CA ALA A 166 33.87 -13.12 -1.39
C ALA A 166 32.40 -13.61 -1.48
N VAL A 167 31.95 -13.95 -2.68
CA VAL A 167 30.61 -14.46 -2.97
C VAL A 167 30.65 -15.88 -3.53
N ASN A 168 29.51 -16.56 -3.53
CA ASN A 168 29.39 -17.87 -4.17
C ASN A 168 29.56 -17.70 -5.71
N PRO A 169 30.31 -18.57 -6.41
CA PRO A 169 30.42 -18.54 -7.88
C PRO A 169 29.09 -18.56 -8.63
N LYS A 170 28.05 -19.16 -8.03
CA LYS A 170 26.68 -19.10 -8.54
C LYS A 170 26.14 -17.68 -8.60
N THR A 171 26.46 -16.81 -7.64
CA THR A 171 26.05 -15.39 -7.65
C THR A 171 26.59 -14.69 -8.90
N ILE A 172 27.86 -14.91 -9.24
CA ILE A 172 28.48 -14.33 -10.43
C ILE A 172 27.86 -14.91 -11.71
N THR A 173 27.56 -16.21 -11.72
CA THR A 173 26.90 -16.88 -12.85
C THR A 173 25.49 -16.34 -13.08
N ASP A 174 24.72 -16.10 -12.02
CA ASP A 174 23.36 -15.56 -12.10
C ASP A 174 23.37 -14.10 -12.58
N ILE A 175 24.36 -13.29 -12.17
CA ILE A 175 24.60 -11.93 -12.71
C ILE A 175 24.97 -12.00 -14.19
N LYS A 176 25.93 -12.86 -14.56
CA LYS A 176 26.36 -13.09 -15.96
C LYS A 176 25.19 -13.49 -16.85
N ASN A 177 24.26 -14.29 -16.35
CA ASN A 177 23.09 -14.76 -17.10
C ASN A 177 21.90 -13.80 -17.03
N GLY A 178 21.96 -12.73 -16.23
CA GLY A 178 20.89 -11.74 -16.12
C GLY A 178 19.68 -12.26 -15.34
N LYS A 179 19.88 -13.32 -14.54
CA LYS A 179 18.85 -13.85 -13.64
C LYS A 179 18.64 -12.92 -12.44
N THR A 180 19.70 -12.24 -12.01
CA THR A 180 19.69 -11.28 -10.91
C THR A 180 20.34 -9.96 -11.36
N TRP A 181 20.10 -8.87 -10.61
CA TRP A 181 20.67 -7.55 -10.89
C TRP A 181 20.34 -6.98 -12.29
N LYS A 182 19.17 -7.31 -12.83
CA LYS A 182 18.69 -6.85 -14.15
C LYS A 182 18.73 -5.33 -14.28
N GLN A 183 18.32 -4.63 -13.23
CA GLN A 183 18.30 -3.17 -13.19
C GLN A 183 19.70 -2.52 -13.39
N VAL A 184 20.78 -3.25 -13.07
CA VAL A 184 22.16 -2.81 -13.28
C VAL A 184 22.73 -3.38 -14.58
N THR A 185 22.45 -4.65 -14.89
CA THR A 185 23.08 -5.38 -15.99
C THR A 185 22.41 -5.17 -17.34
N ASP A 186 21.09 -4.96 -17.41
CA ASP A 186 20.37 -4.77 -18.68
C ASP A 186 20.85 -3.50 -19.43
N PRO A 187 21.03 -2.33 -18.78
CA PRO A 187 21.60 -1.16 -19.44
C PRO A 187 23.02 -1.40 -19.98
N LEU A 188 23.84 -2.20 -19.28
CA LEU A 188 25.21 -2.51 -19.68
C LEU A 188 25.26 -3.49 -20.86
N ARG A 189 24.35 -4.48 -20.91
CA ARG A 189 24.19 -5.39 -22.04
C ARG A 189 23.80 -4.66 -23.31
N ASN A 190 22.79 -3.79 -23.21
CA ASN A 190 22.24 -3.10 -24.37
C ASN A 190 23.26 -2.14 -25.00
N ARG A 191 24.16 -1.55 -24.19
CA ARG A 191 25.26 -0.69 -24.68
C ARG A 191 26.34 -1.46 -25.46
N LEU A 192 26.54 -2.74 -25.19
CA LEU A 192 27.52 -3.58 -25.87
C LEU A 192 26.99 -4.19 -27.19
N ILE A 193 25.67 -4.26 -27.36
CA ILE A 193 25.03 -4.75 -28.59
C ILE A 193 24.84 -3.61 -29.61
N ALA A 194 24.79 -2.37 -29.13
CA ALA A 194 24.60 -1.16 -29.95
C ALA A 194 25.92 -0.48 -30.38
N ALA A 195 27.07 -1.09 -30.10
CA ALA A 195 28.42 -0.64 -30.47
C ALA A 195 29.10 -1.70 -31.34
#